data_AF-A0A934L544-F1
#
_entry.id   AF-A0A934L544-F1
#
_cell.length_a   1.000
_cell.length_b   1.000
_cell.length_c   1.000
_cell.angle_alpha   90.00
_cell.angle_beta   90.00
_cell.angle_gamma   90.00
#
_symmetry.space_group_name_H-M   'P 1'
#
loop_
_entity.id
_entity.type
_entity.pdbx_description
1 polymer ?
#
loop_
_entity_poly.entity_id
_entity_poly.type
_entity_poly.pdbx_seq_one_letter_code
_entity_poly.pdbx_strand_id
1 'polypeptide(L)' 'MRHRLGLRKLNRTSSHRLAMLRNMTVSLLRHEVIKTTLPKAKELRRVAEPILT' A
#
# COMPACT_ATOMS: atom_id res chain seq x y z
N MET A 1 -24.06 -5.60 -0.42
CA MET A 1 -22.69 -5.87 0.06
C MET A 1 -21.66 -5.58 -1.03
N ARG A 2 -20.39 -5.33 -0.68
CA ARG A 2 -19.31 -5.19 -1.68
C ARG A 2 -18.83 -6.56 -2.13
N HIS A 3 -19.41 -7.10 -3.20
CA HIS A 3 -18.98 -8.38 -3.76
C HIS A 3 -17.73 -8.20 -4.65
N ARG A 4 -16.75 -9.09 -4.49
CA ARG A 4 -15.53 -9.19 -5.33
C ARG A 4 -14.61 -7.96 -5.37
N LEU A 5 -14.72 -7.03 -4.40
CA LEU A 5 -13.83 -5.87 -4.31
C LEU A 5 -12.59 -6.20 -3.47
N GLY A 6 -11.47 -6.50 -4.14
CA GLY A 6 -10.22 -6.91 -3.49
C GLY A 6 -9.33 -5.77 -2.97
N LEU A 7 -9.73 -4.51 -3.11
CA LEU A 7 -8.93 -3.34 -2.69
C LEU A 7 -9.47 -2.71 -1.41
N ARG A 8 -8.59 -2.43 -0.45
CA ARG A 8 -8.97 -1.68 0.77
C ARG A 8 -9.03 -0.17 0.47
N LYS A 9 -10.11 0.49 0.91
CA LYS A 9 -10.27 1.95 0.74
C LYS A 9 -9.36 2.78 1.64
N LEU A 10 -8.97 2.25 2.80
CA LEU A 10 -8.09 2.91 3.78
C LEU A 10 -8.55 4.33 4.19
N ASN A 11 -9.86 4.56 4.16
CA ASN A 11 -10.52 5.85 4.39
C ASN A 11 -9.89 7.01 3.59
N ARG A 12 -9.48 6.74 2.35
CA ARG A 12 -8.84 7.72 1.45
C ARG A 12 -9.44 7.67 0.05
N THR A 13 -9.42 8.82 -0.62
CA THR A 13 -9.71 8.92 -2.06
C THR A 13 -8.71 8.10 -2.88
N SER A 14 -9.04 7.80 -4.13
CA SER A 14 -8.16 7.00 -4.99
C SER A 14 -6.81 7.67 -5.26
N SER A 15 -6.79 8.98 -5.49
CA SER A 15 -5.56 9.76 -5.70
C SER A 15 -4.64 9.73 -4.48
N HIS A 16 -5.18 10.02 -3.30
CA HIS A 16 -4.41 10.00 -2.05
C HIS A 16 -3.90 8.58 -1.75
N ARG A 17 -4.72 7.53 -1.94
CA ARG A 17 -4.27 6.15 -1.71
C ARG A 17 -3.11 5.76 -2.64
N LEU A 18 -3.14 6.17 -3.90
CA LEU A 18 -2.05 5.92 -4.85
C LEU A 18 -0.77 6.63 -4.41
N ALA A 19 -0.84 7.92 -4.07
CA ALA A 19 0.31 8.69 -3.61
C ALA A 19 0.90 8.12 -2.30
N MET A 20 0.05 7.75 -1.36
CA MET A 20 0.46 7.15 -0.09
C MET A 20 1.21 5.83 -0.31
N LEU A 21 0.68 4.92 -1.14
CA LEU A 21 1.34 3.64 -1.42
C LEU A 21 2.68 3.84 -2.12
N ARG A 22 2.78 4.76 -3.09
CA ARG A 22 4.05 5.11 -3.75
C ARG A 22 5.09 5.60 -2.75
N ASN A 23 4.71 6.54 -1.88
CA ASN A 23 5.61 7.07 -0.88
C ASN A 23 6.07 5.99 0.12
N MET A 24 5.14 5.12 0.57
CA MET A 24 5.48 4.00 1.45
C MET A 24 6.42 3.00 0.79
N THR A 25 6.25 2.70 -0.50
CA THR A 25 7.18 1.84 -1.24
C THR A 25 8.57 2.46 -1.30
N VAL A 26 8.68 3.76 -1.65
CA VAL A 26 9.97 4.46 -1.67
C VAL A 26 10.64 4.44 -0.29
N SER A 27 9.89 4.70 0.78
CA SER A 27 10.43 4.62 2.14
C SER A 27 10.87 3.21 2.52
N LEU A 28 10.12 2.17 2.12
CA LEU A 28 10.49 0.78 2.36
C LEU A 28 11.80 0.42 1.65
N LEU A 29 11.97 0.83 0.39
CA LEU A 29 13.20 0.57 -0.37
C LEU A 29 14.42 1.33 0.17
N ARG A 30 14.22 2.53 0.73
CA ARG A 30 15.31 3.35 1.29
C ARG A 30 15.77 2.93 2.67
N HIS A 31 14.85 2.46 3.50
CA HIS A 31 15.10 2.21 4.92
C HIS A 31 15.00 0.73 5.30
N GLU A 32 14.68 -0.14 4.34
CA GLU A 32 14.51 -1.60 4.45
C GLU A 32 13.37 -2.06 5.37
N VAL A 33 13.01 -1.24 6.36
CA VAL A 33 11.95 -1.48 7.35
C VAL A 33 11.20 -0.18 7.60
N ILE A 34 9.87 -0.26 7.64
CA ILE A 34 9.00 0.86 8.02
C ILE A 34 7.93 0.41 9.02
N LYS A 35 7.57 1.29 9.96
CA LYS A 35 6.45 1.06 10.86
C LYS A 35 5.15 1.57 10.23
N THR A 36 4.14 0.70 10.11
CA THR A 36 2.83 1.08 9.56
C THR A 36 1.72 0.23 10.17
N THR A 37 0.46 0.53 9.82
CA THR A 37 -0.70 -0.24 10.29
C THR A 37 -0.87 -1.52 9.45
N LEU A 38 -1.36 -2.59 10.08
CA LEU A 38 -1.63 -3.87 9.41
C LEU A 38 -2.37 -3.77 8.05
N PRO A 39 -3.50 -3.03 7.91
CA PRO A 39 -4.19 -2.93 6.63
C PRO A 39 -3.35 -2.22 5.55
N LYS A 40 -2.53 -1.22 5.92
CA LYS A 40 -1.62 -0.53 4.99
C LYS A 40 -0.49 -1.46 4.54
N ALA A 41 0.09 -2.23 5.45
CA ALA A 41 1.15 -3.20 5.11
C ALA A 41 0.65 -4.26 4.11
N LYS A 42 -0.56 -4.81 4.35
CA LYS A 42 -1.16 -5.79 3.43
C LYS A 42 -1.43 -5.24 2.03
N GLU A 43 -1.84 -3.98 1.91
CA GLU A 43 -1.99 -3.33 0.59
C GLU A 43 -0.63 -2.98 -0.03
N LEU A 44 0.34 -2.53 0.77
CA LEU A 44 1.68 -2.18 0.29
C LEU A 44 2.35 -3.35 -0.41
N ARG A 45 2.19 -4.58 0.10
CA ARG A 45 2.74 -5.79 -0.53
C ARG A 45 2.33 -5.93 -2.00
N ARG A 46 1.09 -5.59 -2.35
CA ARG A 46 0.60 -5.66 -3.75
C ARG A 46 1.34 -4.72 -4.69
N VAL A 47 1.92 -3.64 -4.16
CA VAL A 47 2.64 -2.62 -4.93
C VAL A 47 4.15 -2.85 -4.87
N ALA A 48 4.68 -3.26 -3.71
CA ALA A 48 6.11 -3.44 -3.50
C ALA A 48 6.65 -4.76 -4.08
N GLU A 49 5.91 -5.88 -3.99
CA GLU A 49 6.40 -7.17 -4.48
C GLU A 49 6.73 -7.16 -5.99
N PRO A 50 5.85 -6.63 -6.88
CA PRO A 50 6.12 -6.59 -8.32
C PRO A 50 7.20 -5.59 -8.74
N ILE A 51 7.75 -4.81 -7.79
CA ILE A 51 8.90 -3.93 -8.04
C ILE A 51 10.21 -4.66 -7.73
N LEU A 52 10.16 -5.63 -6.82
CA LEU A 52 11.31 -6.44 -6.41
C LEU A 52 11.46 -7.72 -7.26
N THR A 53 10.36 -8.23 -7.81
CA THR A 53 10.29 -9.40 -8.71
C THR A 53 9.88 -8.97 -10.10
#